data_AF-A0A1C6G9C9-F1
#
_entry.id   AF-A0A1C6G9C9-F1
#
_cell.length_a   1.000
_cell.length_b   1.000
_cell.length_c   1.000
_cell.angle_alpha   90.00
_cell.angle_beta   90.00
_cell.angle_gamma   90.00
#
_symmetry.space_group_name_H-M   'P 1'
#
loop_
_entity.id
_entity.type
_entity.pdbx_description
1 polymer ?
#
loop_
_entity_poly.entity_id
_entity_poly.type
_entity_poly.pdbx_seq_one_letter_code
_entity_poly.pdbx_strand_id
1 'polypeptide(L)'
;MLEIYEIVWRNKDVTGYLEYNTKTDKFQAYLKDRENPNPRGLFGILKISDVVEDSRVRLYISDCVVPKTRENIDDILKHLGMGEYNQWEIYKKNMGVNVSDYASIRFYKNSDSNDFFNPI
;
A
#
# COMPACT_ATOMS: atom_id res chain seq x y z
N MET A 1 -11.08 12.75 -0.17
CA MET A 1 -10.67 12.55 -1.57
C MET A 1 -10.21 11.10 -1.65
N LEU A 2 -10.42 10.42 -2.77
CA LEU A 2 -9.91 9.06 -2.93
C LEU A 2 -8.55 9.14 -3.61
N GLU A 3 -7.54 8.59 -2.97
CA GLU A 3 -6.22 8.38 -3.57
C GLU A 3 -6.12 6.91 -3.97
N ILE A 4 -5.69 6.65 -5.21
CA ILE A 4 -5.54 5.30 -5.74
C ILE A 4 -4.07 5.09 -6.09
N TYR A 5 -3.57 3.90 -5.78
CA TYR A 5 -2.22 3.47 -6.06
C TYR A 5 -2.24 2.11 -6.73
N GLU A 6 -1.37 1.90 -7.71
CA GLU A 6 -1.10 0.56 -8.22
C GLU A 6 -0.17 -0.18 -7.26
N ILE A 7 -0.50 -1.44 -6.98
CA ILE A 7 0.37 -2.38 -6.28
C ILE A 7 1.22 -3.09 -7.34
N VAL A 8 2.52 -2.86 -7.29
CA VAL A 8 3.47 -3.37 -8.28
C VAL A 8 4.32 -4.45 -7.66
N TRP A 9 4.29 -5.65 -8.22
CA TRP A 9 5.14 -6.76 -7.80
C TRP A 9 6.42 -6.82 -8.65
N ARG A 10 7.56 -6.97 -7.98
CA ARG A 10 8.90 -7.04 -8.57
C ARG A 10 9.23 -5.90 -9.53
N ASN A 11 8.68 -4.70 -9.27
CA ASN A 11 8.81 -3.51 -10.12
C ASN A 11 8.36 -3.73 -11.57
N LYS A 12 7.49 -4.72 -11.82
CA LYS A 12 7.10 -5.13 -13.17
C LYS A 12 5.59 -5.23 -13.33
N ASP A 13 4.95 -6.07 -12.52
CA ASP A 13 3.57 -6.49 -12.75
C ASP A 13 2.63 -5.73 -11.82
N VAL A 14 1.61 -5.07 -12.38
CA VAL A 14 0.52 -4.49 -11.59
C VAL A 14 -0.40 -5.62 -11.16
N THR A 15 -0.42 -5.90 -9.87
CA THR A 15 -1.13 -7.05 -9.26
C THR A 15 -2.40 -6.63 -8.54
N GLY A 16 -2.58 -5.34 -8.29
CA GLY A 16 -3.75 -4.83 -7.59
C GLY A 16 -3.73 -3.33 -7.43
N TYR A 17 -4.68 -2.84 -6.66
CA TYR A 17 -4.85 -1.43 -6.35
C TYR A 17 -5.01 -1.23 -4.86
N LEU A 18 -4.41 -0.16 -4.34
CA LEU A 18 -4.57 0.31 -2.97
C LEU A 18 -5.34 1.63 -3.03
N GLU A 19 -6.47 1.68 -2.35
CA GLU A 19 -7.28 2.87 -2.17
C GLU A 19 -7.09 3.45 -0.78
N TYR A 20 -6.97 4.77 -0.71
CA TYR A 20 -6.97 5.52 0.54
C TYR A 20 -8.03 6.63 0.49
N ASN A 21 -9.04 6.52 1.34
CA ASN A 21 -10.06 7.54 1.49
C ASN A 21 -9.62 8.56 2.54
N THR A 22 -9.15 9.72 2.08
CA THR A 22 -8.64 10.79 2.96
C THR A 22 -9.72 11.46 3.81
N LYS A 23 -11.01 11.28 3.50
CA LYS A 23 -12.10 11.82 4.34
C LYS A 23 -12.38 10.94 5.55
N THR A 24 -12.29 9.63 5.37
CA THR A 24 -12.63 8.66 6.43
C THR A 24 -11.40 8.08 7.11
N ASP A 25 -10.20 8.38 6.62
CA ASP A 25 -8.94 7.73 7.01
C ASP A 25 -9.09 6.21 6.97
N LYS A 26 -9.48 5.68 5.81
CA LYS A 26 -9.62 4.24 5.60
C LYS A 26 -8.95 3.78 4.33
N PHE A 27 -8.37 2.60 4.41
CA PHE A 27 -7.77 1.90 3.29
C PHE A 27 -8.63 0.73 2.82
N GLN A 28 -8.49 0.38 1.55
CA GLN A 28 -8.92 -0.89 0.98
C GLN A 28 -7.96 -1.29 -0.14
N ALA A 29 -7.73 -2.59 -0.33
CA ALA A 29 -6.91 -3.07 -1.43
C ALA A 29 -7.61 -4.15 -2.23
N TYR A 30 -7.39 -4.16 -3.54
CA TYR A 30 -8.05 -5.03 -4.50
C TYR A 30 -7.00 -5.79 -5.29
N LEU A 31 -7.17 -7.08 -5.41
CA LEU A 31 -6.36 -7.93 -6.27
C LEU A 31 -6.91 -7.86 -7.70
N LYS A 32 -6.02 -7.63 -8.67
CA LYS A 32 -6.38 -7.53 -10.08
C LYS A 32 -6.76 -8.88 -10.68
N ASP A 33 -5.98 -9.92 -10.38
CA ASP A 33 -6.22 -11.28 -10.83
C ASP A 33 -5.72 -12.30 -9.81
N ARG A 34 -6.36 -13.48 -9.78
CA ARG A 34 -5.97 -14.58 -8.88
C ARG A 34 -4.84 -15.44 -9.43
N GLU A 35 -4.43 -15.27 -10.68
CA GLU A 35 -3.31 -16.01 -11.25
C GLU A 35 -1.99 -15.58 -10.60
N ASN A 36 -1.89 -14.30 -10.25
CA ASN A 36 -0.76 -13.72 -9.53
C ASN A 36 -1.20 -12.96 -8.25
N PRO A 37 -1.56 -13.68 -7.17
CA PRO A 37 -2.13 -13.10 -5.95
C PRO A 37 -1.07 -12.46 -5.02
N ASN A 38 -0.05 -11.84 -5.60
CA ASN A 38 0.97 -11.09 -4.87
C ASN A 38 0.51 -9.63 -4.63
N PRO A 39 1.03 -8.95 -3.61
CA PRO A 39 1.83 -9.45 -2.50
C PRO A 39 1.03 -10.36 -1.56
N ARG A 40 1.61 -11.52 -1.21
CA ARG A 40 0.94 -12.55 -0.37
C ARG A 40 0.77 -12.09 1.07
N GLY A 41 1.66 -11.23 1.55
CA GLY A 41 1.56 -10.54 2.82
C GLY A 41 0.36 -9.61 2.89
N LEU A 42 -0.16 -9.10 1.77
CA LEU A 42 -1.38 -8.31 1.76
C LEU A 42 -2.62 -9.20 1.54
N PHE A 43 -2.64 -9.95 0.45
CA PHE A 43 -3.82 -10.69 -0.03
C PHE A 43 -3.99 -12.08 0.60
N GLY A 44 -3.00 -12.58 1.32
CA GLY A 44 -3.05 -13.83 2.07
C GLY A 44 -2.26 -14.98 1.45
N ILE A 45 -1.68 -15.81 2.33
CA ILE A 45 -0.87 -16.98 1.95
C ILE A 45 -1.76 -18.21 1.77
N LEU A 46 -2.54 -18.57 2.81
CA LEU A 46 -3.37 -19.78 2.82
C LEU A 46 -4.75 -19.58 2.19
N LYS A 47 -5.34 -18.41 2.43
CA LYS A 47 -6.63 -18.00 1.87
C LYS A 47 -6.42 -16.65 1.21
N ILE A 48 -6.53 -16.63 -0.10
CA ILE A 48 -6.42 -15.40 -0.90
C ILE A 48 -7.74 -14.65 -0.79
N SER A 49 -7.66 -13.37 -0.47
CA SER A 49 -8.76 -12.42 -0.52
C SER A 49 -8.58 -11.50 -1.72
N ASP A 50 -9.63 -11.35 -2.53
CA ASP A 50 -9.59 -10.39 -3.66
C ASP A 50 -9.74 -8.95 -3.17
N VAL A 51 -10.36 -8.77 -2.01
CA VAL A 51 -10.56 -7.47 -1.37
C VAL A 51 -10.07 -7.56 0.07
N VAL A 52 -9.27 -6.58 0.47
CA VAL A 52 -8.62 -6.51 1.77
C VAL A 52 -8.99 -5.20 2.45
N GLU A 53 -9.56 -5.32 3.64
CA GLU A 53 -10.08 -4.20 4.43
C GLU A 53 -8.96 -3.44 5.18
N ASP A 54 -9.31 -2.24 5.63
CA ASP A 54 -8.45 -1.26 6.31
C ASP A 54 -7.46 -1.87 7.31
N SER A 55 -7.94 -2.68 8.26
CA SER A 55 -7.10 -3.27 9.31
C SER A 55 -5.94 -4.11 8.78
N ARG A 56 -6.19 -4.89 7.71
CA ARG A 56 -5.16 -5.74 7.10
C ARG A 56 -4.20 -4.92 6.25
N VAL A 57 -4.70 -3.90 5.55
CA VAL A 57 -3.84 -2.96 4.81
C VAL A 57 -2.91 -2.22 5.78
N ARG A 58 -3.42 -1.73 6.90
CA ARG A 58 -2.63 -1.05 7.94
C ARG A 58 -1.58 -1.96 8.55
N LEU A 59 -1.93 -3.22 8.81
CA LEU A 59 -0.97 -4.22 9.28
C LEU A 59 0.16 -4.42 8.26
N TYR A 60 -0.18 -4.57 6.98
CA TYR A 60 0.81 -4.71 5.92
C TYR A 60 1.73 -3.48 5.80
N ILE A 61 1.17 -2.26 5.85
CA ILE A 61 1.95 -1.01 5.87
C ILE A 61 2.87 -0.95 7.09
N SER A 62 2.38 -1.36 8.26
CA SER A 62 3.16 -1.41 9.50
C SER A 62 4.42 -2.28 9.35
N ASP A 63 4.30 -3.42 8.67
CA ASP A 63 5.43 -4.33 8.42
C ASP A 63 6.47 -3.73 7.44
N CYS A 64 6.10 -2.69 6.70
CA CYS A 64 6.96 -2.03 5.72
C CYS A 64 7.67 -0.77 6.25
N VAL A 65 7.34 -0.33 7.46
CA VAL A 65 7.88 0.89 8.04
C VAL A 65 8.60 0.62 9.35
N VAL A 66 9.55 1.50 9.65
CA VAL A 66 10.23 1.50 10.95
C VAL A 66 9.20 1.72 12.08
N PRO A 67 9.21 0.92 13.16
CA PRO A 67 8.25 1.09 14.24
C PRO A 67 8.48 2.38 15.02
N LYS A 68 7.41 2.98 15.54
CA LYS A 68 7.46 4.19 16.38
C LYS A 68 8.35 4.04 17.62
N THR A 69 8.49 2.82 18.12
CA THR A 69 9.28 2.49 19.31
C THR A 69 10.78 2.33 19.04
N ARG A 70 11.23 2.48 17.78
CA ARG A 70 12.66 2.38 17.46
C ARG A 70 13.43 3.50 18.17
N GLU A 71 14.55 3.14 18.76
CA GLU A 71 15.53 4.10 19.25
C GLU A 71 15.94 5.08 18.13
N ASN A 72 16.01 6.37 18.45
CA ASN A 72 16.33 7.46 17.52
C ASN A 72 15.31 7.65 16.38
N ILE A 73 14.04 7.28 16.58
CA ILE A 73 12.98 7.52 15.59
C ILE A 73 12.86 9.01 15.23
N ASP A 74 13.02 9.91 16.20
CA ASP A 74 12.91 11.36 15.97
C ASP A 74 14.00 11.87 15.02
N ASP A 75 15.22 11.34 15.12
CA ASP A 75 16.30 11.66 14.19
C ASP A 75 16.00 11.14 12.78
N ILE A 76 15.44 9.93 12.66
CA ILE A 76 15.01 9.38 11.38
C ILE A 76 13.93 10.27 10.76
N LEU A 77 12.92 10.67 11.52
CA LEU A 77 11.84 11.55 11.06
C LEU A 77 12.40 12.91 10.61
N LYS A 78 13.33 13.48 11.38
CA LYS A 78 14.02 14.73 11.03
C LYS A 78 14.76 14.61 9.70
N HIS A 79 15.50 13.52 9.46
CA HIS A 79 16.18 13.29 8.18
C HIS A 79 15.19 13.07 7.01
N LEU A 80 14.01 12.50 7.29
CA LEU A 80 12.93 12.38 6.31
C LEU A 80 12.16 13.69 6.07
N GLY A 81 12.49 14.77 6.81
CA GLY A 81 11.77 16.05 6.77
C GLY A 81 10.35 15.95 7.33
N MET A 82 10.15 15.12 8.36
CA MET A 82 8.86 14.87 9.01
C MET A 82 8.85 15.41 10.43
N GLY A 83 7.78 16.14 10.80
CA GLY A 83 7.61 16.68 12.15
C GLY A 83 7.00 15.68 13.14
N GLU A 84 6.37 14.61 12.64
CA GLU A 84 5.74 13.59 13.47
C GLU A 84 5.76 12.22 12.78
N TYR A 85 5.63 11.16 13.60
CA TYR A 85 5.55 9.80 13.10
C TYR A 85 4.19 9.55 12.45
N ASN A 86 4.21 9.26 11.15
CA ASN A 86 3.03 8.84 10.40
C ASN A 86 3.40 7.68 9.48
N GLN A 87 2.83 6.49 9.73
CA GLN A 87 3.18 5.27 8.99
C GLN A 87 2.90 5.40 7.50
N TRP A 88 1.77 6.02 7.12
CA TRP A 88 1.40 6.18 5.72
C TRP A 88 2.36 7.12 4.98
N GLU A 89 2.77 8.22 5.60
CA GLU A 89 3.74 9.13 4.99
C GLU A 89 5.14 8.52 4.89
N ILE A 90 5.58 7.75 5.89
CA ILE A 90 6.85 7.00 5.83
C ILE A 90 6.79 5.97 4.70
N TYR A 91 5.69 5.22 4.62
CA TYR A 91 5.48 4.23 3.58
C TYR A 91 5.54 4.86 2.19
N LYS A 92 4.85 5.99 1.96
CA LYS A 92 4.92 6.74 0.70
C LYS A 92 6.32 7.26 0.38
N LYS A 93 7.05 7.80 1.37
CA LYS A 93 8.44 8.28 1.18
C LYS A 93 9.38 7.14 0.76
N ASN A 94 9.07 5.91 1.15
CA ASN A 94 9.78 4.70 0.72
C ASN A 94 9.13 4.02 -0.51
N MET A 95 8.28 4.72 -1.26
CA MET A 95 7.55 4.20 -2.43
C MET A 95 6.74 2.92 -2.14
N GLY A 96 6.33 2.74 -0.88
CA GLY A 96 5.65 1.57 -0.36
C GLY A 96 6.39 0.25 -0.56
N VAL A 97 7.72 0.28 -0.64
CA VAL A 97 8.52 -0.93 -0.85
C VAL A 97 8.43 -1.85 0.36
N ASN A 98 7.96 -3.07 0.12
CA ASN A 98 8.12 -4.21 1.02
C ASN A 98 9.20 -5.13 0.45
N VAL A 99 10.37 -5.16 1.10
CA VAL A 99 11.52 -5.95 0.65
C VAL A 99 11.25 -7.46 0.75
N SER A 100 10.47 -7.88 1.75
CA SER A 100 10.15 -9.29 1.99
C SER A 100 9.15 -9.84 0.97
N ASP A 101 8.24 -8.99 0.48
CA ASP A 101 7.18 -9.38 -0.47
C ASP A 101 7.45 -8.89 -1.91
N TYR A 102 8.57 -8.19 -2.12
CA TYR A 102 8.99 -7.59 -3.39
C TYR A 102 7.94 -6.68 -4.04
N ALA A 103 7.05 -6.09 -3.24
CA ALA A 103 5.99 -5.22 -3.72
C ALA A 103 6.30 -3.75 -3.41
N SER A 104 5.79 -2.86 -4.25
CA SER A 104 5.81 -1.42 -4.05
C SER A 104 4.45 -0.82 -4.41
N ILE A 105 4.27 0.47 -4.12
CA ILE A 105 3.13 1.22 -4.64
C ILE A 105 3.60 2.35 -5.55
N ARG A 106 2.78 2.71 -6.53
CA ARG A 106 2.95 3.94 -7.31
C ARG A 106 1.62 4.66 -7.42
N PHE A 107 1.65 5.98 -7.30
CA PHE A 107 0.43 6.78 -7.37
C PHE A 107 -0.22 6.63 -8.74
N TYR A 108 -1.49 6.23 -8.75
CA TYR A 108 -2.28 6.12 -9.96
C TYR A 108 -2.80 7.52 -10.32
N LYS A 109 -2.01 8.24 -11.10
CA LYS A 109 -2.41 9.56 -11.59
C LYS A 109 -3.45 9.36 -12.69
N ASN A 110 -4.74 9.56 -12.37
CA ASN A 110 -5.91 9.62 -13.27
C ASN A 110 -5.55 9.46 -14.77
N SER A 111 -5.48 8.22 -15.27
CA SER A 111 -5.97 7.98 -16.63
C SER A 111 -7.48 7.96 -16.53
N ASP A 112 -8.15 8.61 -17.48
CA ASP A 112 -9.57 8.95 -17.46
C ASP A 112 -10.47 7.95 -16.72
N SER A 113 -11.30 8.50 -15.82
CA SER A 113 -12.20 7.84 -14.87
C SER A 113 -13.26 6.90 -15.46
N ASN A 114 -13.15 6.51 -16.73
CA ASN A 114 -14.12 5.71 -17.47
C ASN A 114 -13.79 4.20 -17.48
N ASP A 115 -12.59 3.78 -17.09
CA ASP A 115 -12.17 2.37 -17.23
C ASP A 115 -12.38 1.48 -15.99
N PHE A 116 -12.80 2.04 -14.85
CA PHE A 116 -12.82 1.28 -13.59
C PHE A 116 -14.13 0.54 -13.26
N PHE A 117 -15.24 0.81 -13.96
CA PHE A 117 -16.56 0.20 -13.66
C PHE A 117 -17.17 -0.62 -14.80
N ASN A 118 -16.36 -1.31 -15.61
CA ASN A 118 -16.87 -2.33 -16.53
C ASN A 118 -16.13 -3.66 -16.34
N PRO A 119 -16.66 -4.59 -15.53
CA PRO A 119 -16.28 -5.99 -15.65
C PRO A 119 -16.75 -6.48 -17.03
N ILE A 120 -15.84 -7.04 -17.83
CA ILE A 120 -16.21 -7.88 -18.99
C ILE A 120 -16.67 -9.24 -18.44
#